data_AF-A0A4Z0GZF1-F1
#
_entry.id   AF-A0A4Z0GZF1-F1
#
_cell.length_a   1.000
_cell.length_b   1.000
_cell.length_c   1.000
_cell.angle_alpha   90.00
_cell.angle_beta   90.00
_cell.angle_gamma   90.00
#
_symmetry.space_group_name_H-M   'P 1'
#
loop_
_entity.id
_entity.type
_entity.pdbx_description
1 polymer ?
#
loop_
_entity_poly.entity_id
_entity_poly.type
_entity_poly.pdbx_seq_one_letter_code
_entity_poly.pdbx_strand_id
1 'polypeptide(L)'
;MPCQHFAHCAQRRSGKAAPTFSHRASPVSGAHRFGSAGPAPGWGSWPDQRSRPPRRVRLTGARGGACANPIAAAAEGPRPATGGMRERADVRGPEAVTDQPGRLGAAPHTGSPARPARHAVTAPVFRCDRLSSPLVRDQADAALRSAGQSPVAGLCRRDHQAHQEGISDMATQSVQGDEAHRTAVTAETVVSVSDVASLRKALAEARPGQRIEVAPGQYRPDKPLRLTRSGTEEAPITIVSARRGKAVFDGEASFEFPDEGRVEHLVLSGFQFRQSTMLRVRSAARHIRVTRNLFEFDEPSGKNTWLMVEADDTRVDRNTFRNKASEGVFLQINGPGDEVAKRVRVDRNLFHDHTFAGANGGEAIRLGYGDKGPAVAGAVIEQNLFVRCGGDEEVISVKCSGNTVRNNTITEGKRGSIVLRAGNDSEVTGNFLFGTAGIRVCGDDHRVFNNHVRGTIGLVLDSGDATHRPARRALVVHNTVVVEGDKPALNVRADTTPASEVTVAANILISQGKAVRTPGRPKNFTWRGNVVGKDRGELPDGGGVQADPRLKADAAGVFRLTADSLKVDAIKSAAGPFPAVVTDINGRKRPTAKHAGAEQYEAAPELTRAPLTTEDVGPSSS
;
A
#
# COMPACT_ATOMS: atom_id res chain seq x y z
N MET A 1 37.20 20.34 -64.41
CA MET A 1 37.93 19.12 -64.00
C MET A 1 36.95 18.22 -63.22
N PRO A 2 37.10 16.89 -63.24
CA PRO A 2 35.93 16.02 -63.31
C PRO A 2 35.49 15.32 -62.01
N CYS A 3 34.19 15.09 -62.00
CA CYS A 3 33.38 14.02 -61.43
C CYS A 3 34.04 12.67 -61.04
N GLN A 4 33.33 11.98 -60.13
CA GLN A 4 32.80 10.60 -60.25
C GLN A 4 33.57 9.36 -59.69
N HIS A 5 32.72 8.42 -59.22
CA HIS A 5 32.93 6.95 -59.17
C HIS A 5 33.98 6.38 -58.18
N PHE A 6 34.01 5.07 -57.85
CA PHE A 6 33.24 3.91 -58.34
C PHE A 6 32.80 2.98 -57.18
N ALA A 7 31.89 2.03 -57.47
CA ALA A 7 31.54 0.91 -56.59
C ALA A 7 31.54 -0.43 -57.36
N HIS A 8 31.97 -1.52 -56.71
CA HIS A 8 31.85 -2.93 -57.14
C HIS A 8 31.78 -3.83 -55.87
N CYS A 9 31.06 -4.97 -55.78
CA CYS A 9 30.96 -6.16 -56.64
C CYS A 9 32.25 -7.03 -56.70
N ALA A 10 32.24 -8.36 -56.69
CA ALA A 10 31.20 -9.35 -56.31
C ALA A 10 31.82 -10.77 -56.15
N GLN A 11 31.13 -11.66 -55.42
CA GLN A 11 31.08 -13.14 -55.55
C GLN A 11 32.27 -13.98 -56.11
N ARG A 12 32.84 -14.93 -55.34
CA ARG A 12 32.64 -16.42 -55.46
C ARG A 12 33.66 -17.33 -54.72
N ARG A 13 33.13 -18.41 -54.11
CA ARG A 13 33.61 -19.83 -53.97
C ARG A 13 35.14 -20.12 -53.87
N SER A 14 35.62 -21.02 -53.00
CA SER A 14 35.31 -22.47 -53.01
C SER A 14 36.08 -23.29 -51.94
N GLY A 15 35.62 -24.51 -51.63
CA GLY A 15 36.36 -25.57 -50.90
C GLY A 15 36.33 -25.50 -49.35
N LYS A 16 36.45 -26.59 -48.59
CA LYS A 16 36.48 -28.04 -48.92
C LYS A 16 35.94 -28.90 -47.74
N ALA A 17 35.20 -29.96 -48.09
CA ALA A 17 35.09 -31.29 -47.45
C ALA A 17 34.66 -31.46 -45.97
N ALA A 18 33.81 -32.49 -45.77
CA ALA A 18 33.50 -33.15 -44.49
C ALA A 18 33.81 -34.66 -44.62
N PRO A 19 33.64 -35.45 -43.53
CA PRO A 19 32.87 -36.70 -43.62
C PRO A 19 31.63 -36.66 -42.67
N THR A 20 30.40 -37.09 -42.96
CA THR A 20 29.81 -38.22 -43.73
C THR A 20 29.88 -39.58 -43.00
N PHE A 21 28.88 -40.48 -43.00
CA PHE A 21 27.55 -40.46 -43.66
C PHE A 21 26.57 -41.49 -43.02
N SER A 22 25.26 -41.18 -43.02
CA SER A 22 24.16 -42.09 -43.43
C SER A 22 23.62 -43.18 -42.45
N HIS A 23 22.48 -43.87 -42.68
CA HIS A 23 21.57 -43.95 -43.86
C HIS A 23 20.10 -44.32 -43.49
N ARG A 24 19.12 -43.97 -44.36
CA ARG A 24 17.90 -44.71 -44.88
C ARG A 24 17.15 -45.75 -44.00
N ALA A 25 15.85 -46.05 -44.16
CA ALA A 25 14.70 -45.48 -44.92
C ALA A 25 13.37 -46.18 -44.48
N SER A 26 12.22 -45.72 -44.98
CA SER A 26 10.84 -46.23 -44.78
C SER A 26 10.51 -47.48 -45.62
N PRO A 27 9.23 -47.97 -45.74
CA PRO A 27 8.07 -47.97 -44.82
C PRO A 27 7.37 -49.36 -44.70
N VAL A 28 6.35 -49.53 -43.84
CA VAL A 28 5.35 -50.63 -43.92
C VAL A 28 3.94 -50.11 -43.60
N SER A 29 2.91 -50.65 -44.26
CA SER A 29 1.49 -50.39 -44.04
C SER A 29 0.76 -51.61 -43.45
N GLY A 30 -0.33 -51.38 -42.73
CA GLY A 30 -1.22 -52.42 -42.21
C GLY A 30 -2.60 -51.84 -41.88
N ALA A 31 -3.67 -52.45 -42.39
CA ALA A 31 -5.03 -51.92 -42.29
C ALA A 31 -6.02 -52.98 -41.81
N HIS A 32 -7.06 -52.55 -41.09
CA HIS A 32 -8.34 -53.26 -40.99
C HIS A 32 -9.51 -52.25 -40.98
N ARG A 33 -10.75 -52.74 -41.13
CA ARG A 33 -11.77 -52.07 -41.97
C ARG A 33 -13.20 -52.40 -41.50
N PHE A 34 -14.12 -51.42 -41.60
CA PHE A 34 -15.56 -51.48 -41.25
C PHE A 34 -15.87 -51.74 -39.77
N GLY A 35 -17.00 -51.30 -39.18
CA GLY A 35 -18.13 -50.41 -39.61
C GLY A 35 -18.92 -50.04 -38.33
N SER A 36 -20.13 -49.44 -38.29
CA SER A 36 -20.98 -48.70 -39.24
C SER A 36 -22.30 -48.36 -38.51
N ALA A 37 -22.98 -47.25 -38.86
CA ALA A 37 -24.30 -46.81 -38.34
C ALA A 37 -24.38 -46.22 -36.90
N GLY A 38 -25.37 -45.34 -36.70
CA GLY A 38 -25.79 -44.75 -35.40
C GLY A 38 -27.15 -45.33 -34.94
N PRO A 39 -28.10 -44.58 -34.34
CA PRO A 39 -28.21 -43.11 -34.21
C PRO A 39 -28.41 -42.60 -32.76
N ALA A 40 -28.66 -41.30 -32.58
CA ALA A 40 -29.22 -40.70 -31.35
C ALA A 40 -30.77 -40.90 -31.31
N PRO A 41 -31.43 -40.86 -30.13
CA PRO A 41 -31.79 -39.58 -29.48
C PRO A 41 -31.79 -39.63 -27.92
N GLY A 42 -32.17 -38.54 -27.24
CA GLY A 42 -32.56 -38.62 -25.81
C GLY A 42 -32.48 -37.32 -25.00
N TRP A 43 -33.63 -36.67 -24.77
CA TRP A 43 -33.77 -35.47 -23.93
C TRP A 43 -33.50 -35.74 -22.44
N GLY A 44 -33.01 -34.73 -21.71
CA GLY A 44 -32.98 -34.69 -20.24
C GLY A 44 -32.84 -33.25 -19.72
N SER A 45 -33.70 -32.84 -18.78
CA SER A 45 -33.80 -31.47 -18.25
C SER A 45 -33.82 -31.43 -16.71
N TRP A 46 -34.13 -30.26 -16.12
CA TRP A 46 -34.25 -29.95 -14.67
C TRP A 46 -32.94 -29.66 -13.91
N PRO A 47 -32.96 -28.84 -12.82
CA PRO A 47 -33.59 -27.50 -12.77
C PRO A 47 -32.79 -26.40 -12.03
N ASP A 48 -33.27 -25.16 -12.10
CA ASP A 48 -32.87 -24.03 -11.23
C ASP A 48 -33.33 -24.22 -9.78
N GLN A 49 -32.60 -23.65 -8.81
CA GLN A 49 -33.11 -23.40 -7.46
C GLN A 49 -32.58 -22.09 -6.85
N ARG A 50 -33.51 -21.26 -6.37
CA ARG A 50 -33.26 -20.08 -5.51
C ARG A 50 -34.13 -20.11 -4.25
N SER A 51 -33.51 -20.13 -3.07
CA SER A 51 -34.09 -19.65 -1.80
C SER A 51 -32.99 -19.64 -0.73
N ARG A 52 -32.63 -18.50 -0.12
CA ARG A 52 -33.28 -17.72 0.96
C ARG A 52 -32.95 -18.23 2.39
N PRO A 53 -32.96 -17.37 3.43
CA PRO A 53 -31.90 -17.34 4.45
C PRO A 53 -32.14 -18.18 5.72
N PRO A 54 -31.08 -18.44 6.54
CA PRO A 54 -31.19 -19.17 7.79
C PRO A 54 -32.02 -18.44 8.86
N ARG A 55 -32.73 -19.22 9.69
CA ARG A 55 -33.54 -18.73 10.82
C ARG A 55 -32.73 -18.59 12.11
N ARG A 56 -33.15 -17.67 12.98
CA ARG A 56 -32.68 -17.59 14.39
C ARG A 56 -33.07 -18.85 15.17
N VAL A 57 -32.18 -19.31 16.05
CA VAL A 57 -32.50 -20.27 17.12
C VAL A 57 -32.70 -19.49 18.42
N ARG A 58 -33.73 -19.84 19.22
CA ARG A 58 -33.92 -19.35 20.59
C ARG A 58 -33.23 -20.31 21.58
N LEU A 59 -32.67 -19.77 22.66
CA LEU A 59 -32.19 -20.55 23.81
C LEU A 59 -33.23 -20.55 24.94
N THR A 60 -33.53 -21.74 25.44
CA THR A 60 -34.28 -22.06 26.67
C THR A 60 -33.75 -23.41 27.17
N GLY A 61 -33.55 -23.69 28.47
CA GLY A 61 -33.76 -22.82 29.64
C GLY A 61 -34.06 -23.60 30.93
N ALA A 62 -33.12 -24.41 31.44
CA ALA A 62 -33.15 -25.09 32.75
C ALA A 62 -31.69 -25.42 33.16
N ARG A 63 -31.15 -25.04 34.34
CA ARG A 63 -31.46 -25.35 35.75
C ARG A 63 -30.90 -26.69 36.25
N GLY A 64 -30.02 -26.65 37.26
CA GLY A 64 -29.79 -27.74 38.22
C GLY A 64 -28.32 -28.10 38.49
N GLY A 65 -27.98 -28.31 39.77
CA GLY A 65 -26.76 -29.01 40.20
C GLY A 65 -25.60 -28.12 40.69
N ALA A 66 -25.23 -28.29 41.96
CA ALA A 66 -23.97 -27.84 42.55
C ALA A 66 -23.41 -28.97 43.42
N CYS A 67 -22.08 -29.12 43.51
CA CYS A 67 -21.35 -29.59 44.72
C CYS A 67 -19.83 -29.62 44.53
N ALA A 68 -19.14 -29.81 45.66
CA ALA A 68 -17.73 -29.56 45.95
C ALA A 68 -16.66 -30.51 45.33
N ASN A 69 -15.40 -30.07 45.48
CA ASN A 69 -14.15 -30.86 45.57
C ASN A 69 -14.22 -31.91 46.75
N PRO A 70 -13.29 -32.89 46.96
CA PRO A 70 -11.85 -32.86 46.57
C PRO A 70 -11.08 -34.20 46.29
N ILE A 71 -9.81 -34.05 45.86
CA ILE A 71 -8.59 -34.83 46.22
C ILE A 71 -8.38 -36.31 45.79
N ALA A 72 -7.09 -36.62 45.53
CA ALA A 72 -6.41 -37.94 45.48
C ALA A 72 -6.68 -38.89 44.28
N ALA A 73 -5.76 -39.82 43.93
CA ALA A 73 -4.27 -39.84 44.03
C ALA A 73 -3.71 -41.01 43.18
N ALA A 74 -2.47 -40.88 42.70
CA ALA A 74 -1.64 -42.02 42.26
C ALA A 74 -0.15 -41.63 42.30
N ALA A 75 0.70 -42.49 42.85
CA ALA A 75 2.14 -42.30 42.90
C ALA A 75 2.85 -43.66 42.99
N GLU A 76 3.99 -43.82 42.33
CA GLU A 76 4.94 -44.91 42.58
C GLU A 76 6.37 -44.47 42.20
N GLY A 77 7.38 -45.17 42.72
CA GLY A 77 8.72 -44.63 42.93
C GLY A 77 9.88 -45.36 42.22
N PRO A 78 11.06 -45.53 42.86
CA PRO A 78 12.28 -44.99 42.25
C PRO A 78 13.51 -45.93 42.17
N ARG A 79 14.45 -45.60 41.26
CA ARG A 79 15.94 -45.73 41.31
C ARG A 79 16.58 -47.06 41.80
N PRO A 80 17.66 -47.54 41.14
CA PRO A 80 19.02 -47.15 41.55
C PRO A 80 20.05 -47.06 40.39
N ALA A 81 21.36 -46.97 40.71
CA ALA A 81 22.46 -46.86 39.73
C ALA A 81 23.79 -47.51 40.21
N THR A 82 24.56 -48.02 39.24
CA THR A 82 25.99 -48.44 39.25
C THR A 82 26.52 -48.24 37.80
N GLY A 83 27.81 -48.14 37.42
CA GLY A 83 29.10 -48.53 38.02
C GLY A 83 29.56 -49.90 37.50
N GLY A 84 30.64 -50.10 36.72
CA GLY A 84 31.65 -49.21 36.10
C GLY A 84 32.78 -50.02 35.39
N MET A 85 33.92 -49.40 35.06
CA MET A 85 35.23 -49.95 34.56
C MET A 85 35.57 -49.97 33.05
N ARG A 86 36.80 -49.42 32.75
CA ARG A 86 37.88 -49.87 31.82
C ARG A 86 37.60 -49.93 30.29
N GLU A 87 38.59 -49.81 29.39
CA GLU A 87 40.06 -49.65 29.53
C GLU A 87 40.69 -48.65 28.50
N ARG A 88 42.03 -48.67 28.38
CA ARG A 88 42.98 -47.77 27.67
C ARG A 88 42.81 -47.78 26.12
N ALA A 89 43.38 -46.87 25.32
CA ALA A 89 44.66 -46.16 25.50
C ALA A 89 44.82 -44.81 24.73
N ASP A 90 45.47 -43.85 25.40
CA ASP A 90 46.74 -43.14 25.04
C ASP A 90 47.14 -42.98 23.54
N VAL A 91 47.70 -41.86 23.04
CA VAL A 91 48.15 -40.53 23.53
C VAL A 91 48.29 -39.57 22.28
N ARG A 92 48.65 -38.27 22.28
CA ARG A 92 49.45 -37.37 23.16
C ARG A 92 49.00 -35.90 23.04
N GLY A 93 49.35 -35.08 24.04
CA GLY A 93 50.08 -33.80 23.81
C GLY A 93 49.31 -32.51 23.45
N PRO A 94 49.02 -31.63 24.44
CA PRO A 94 48.58 -30.25 24.25
C PRO A 94 49.66 -29.19 24.60
N GLU A 95 49.38 -27.90 24.25
CA GLU A 95 49.84 -26.67 24.95
C GLU A 95 51.37 -26.35 25.03
N ALA A 96 51.87 -25.12 25.26
CA ALA A 96 51.31 -23.75 25.28
C ALA A 96 52.42 -22.65 25.17
N VAL A 97 52.03 -21.43 24.72
CA VAL A 97 52.44 -20.06 25.15
C VAL A 97 53.94 -19.66 25.33
N THR A 98 54.27 -18.39 24.92
CA THR A 98 55.54 -17.61 25.13
C THR A 98 56.82 -18.11 24.42
N ASP A 99 57.83 -17.29 24.07
CA ASP A 99 58.11 -15.84 24.24
C ASP A 99 58.87 -15.24 23.01
N GLN A 100 59.21 -13.94 22.99
CA GLN A 100 60.11 -13.30 21.98
C GLN A 100 61.61 -13.52 22.30
N PRO A 101 62.52 -13.38 21.30
CA PRO A 101 63.18 -12.08 21.06
C PRO A 101 63.41 -11.75 19.55
N GLY A 102 63.92 -10.54 19.23
CA GLY A 102 64.13 -10.06 17.85
C GLY A 102 65.43 -9.28 17.60
N ARG A 103 65.52 -8.61 16.42
CA ARG A 103 66.64 -7.84 15.76
C ARG A 103 67.00 -8.48 14.39
N LEU A 104 67.39 -7.79 13.31
CA LEU A 104 67.55 -6.37 12.90
C LEU A 104 67.06 -6.25 11.42
N GLY A 105 66.80 -5.08 10.81
CA GLY A 105 66.89 -3.68 11.25
C GLY A 105 66.76 -2.71 10.04
N ALA A 106 67.25 -1.46 10.23
CA ALA A 106 67.38 -0.36 9.24
C ALA A 106 66.11 0.43 8.83
N ALA A 107 66.31 1.75 8.68
CA ALA A 107 65.38 2.79 8.19
C ALA A 107 66.13 3.61 7.08
N PRO A 108 65.74 4.82 6.57
CA PRO A 108 64.86 5.86 7.12
C PRO A 108 63.88 6.53 6.12
N HIS A 109 63.22 7.60 6.55
CA HIS A 109 62.34 8.48 5.74
C HIS A 109 63.11 9.44 4.82
N THR A 110 62.48 9.90 3.72
CA THR A 110 62.07 11.31 3.43
C THR A 110 61.79 11.54 1.94
N GLY A 111 61.06 12.61 1.59
CA GLY A 111 61.04 13.17 0.23
C GLY A 111 59.67 13.24 -0.46
N SER A 112 59.27 14.46 -0.85
CA SER A 112 58.26 14.71 -1.90
C SER A 112 58.97 15.17 -3.18
N PRO A 113 58.28 15.16 -4.34
CA PRO A 113 58.09 16.44 -5.02
C PRO A 113 56.68 16.62 -5.64
N ALA A 114 56.36 17.86 -6.03
CA ALA A 114 55.05 18.28 -6.52
C ALA A 114 55.00 18.51 -8.04
N ARG A 115 53.78 18.60 -8.61
CA ARG A 115 53.47 19.24 -9.92
C ARG A 115 51.97 19.67 -9.98
N PRO A 116 51.50 20.47 -10.96
CA PRO A 116 51.04 21.83 -10.62
C PRO A 116 49.55 22.12 -10.92
N ALA A 117 49.13 23.34 -10.57
CA ALA A 117 47.74 23.80 -10.55
C ALA A 117 47.18 24.35 -11.90
N ARG A 118 45.85 24.49 -11.96
CA ARG A 118 45.12 25.53 -12.70
C ARG A 118 43.97 26.10 -11.85
N HIS A 119 43.45 27.26 -12.26
CA HIS A 119 42.75 28.21 -11.38
C HIS A 119 41.25 27.95 -11.16
N ALA A 120 40.77 28.40 -10.00
CA ALA A 120 39.44 28.96 -9.79
C ALA A 120 39.58 30.29 -9.01
N VAL A 121 38.61 31.21 -9.13
CA VAL A 121 38.75 32.61 -8.69
C VAL A 121 38.16 32.85 -7.28
N THR A 122 38.82 33.72 -6.52
CA THR A 122 38.45 34.22 -5.18
C THR A 122 37.13 35.02 -5.19
N ALA A 123 36.18 34.79 -4.26
CA ALA A 123 36.16 35.22 -2.84
C ALA A 123 35.76 36.73 -2.66
N PRO A 124 35.27 37.22 -1.50
CA PRO A 124 35.34 36.61 -0.16
C PRO A 124 34.04 36.54 0.66
N VAL A 125 34.12 35.76 1.74
CA VAL A 125 33.29 35.91 2.95
C VAL A 125 34.15 36.57 4.02
N PHE A 126 33.61 37.52 4.78
CA PHE A 126 34.24 38.04 6.00
C PHE A 126 33.53 37.49 7.25
N ARG A 127 34.33 37.18 8.28
CA ARG A 127 33.90 37.03 9.67
C ARG A 127 34.63 38.08 10.51
N CYS A 128 34.01 38.52 11.60
CA CYS A 128 34.68 38.62 12.90
C CYS A 128 33.65 38.50 14.03
N ASP A 129 34.11 38.46 15.27
CA ASP A 129 33.38 37.88 16.40
C ASP A 129 32.70 38.88 17.37
N ARG A 130 31.64 38.36 18.03
CA ARG A 130 31.19 38.57 19.44
C ARG A 130 31.40 39.93 20.15
N LEU A 131 30.37 40.37 20.91
CA LEU A 131 30.45 40.41 22.40
C LEU A 131 29.10 40.66 23.13
N SER A 132 28.95 39.96 24.27
CA SER A 132 28.19 40.22 25.51
C SER A 132 26.92 41.11 25.60
N SER A 133 25.80 40.45 25.97
CA SER A 133 24.94 40.73 27.16
C SER A 133 23.96 41.94 27.22
N PRO A 134 22.89 41.90 28.07
CA PRO A 134 21.66 42.70 27.87
C PRO A 134 21.21 43.62 29.03
N LEU A 135 20.33 44.60 28.75
CA LEU A 135 19.20 45.07 29.61
C LEU A 135 18.39 46.23 28.96
N VAL A 136 17.21 46.56 29.53
CA VAL A 136 16.27 47.69 29.19
C VAL A 136 15.56 47.54 27.82
N ARG A 137 14.23 47.35 27.67
CA ARG A 137 12.97 48.04 28.09
C ARG A 137 12.45 49.13 27.12
N ASP A 138 11.25 48.84 26.61
CA ASP A 138 10.16 49.73 26.17
C ASP A 138 10.31 50.66 24.93
N GLN A 139 9.13 50.95 24.34
CA GLN A 139 8.80 51.92 23.26
C GLN A 139 9.31 51.66 21.83
N ALA A 140 8.42 51.13 20.99
CA ALA A 140 8.17 51.61 19.62
C ALA A 140 6.83 51.05 19.10
N ASP A 141 5.81 51.90 18.97
CA ASP A 141 4.49 51.58 18.41
C ASP A 141 4.07 52.68 17.41
N ALA A 142 3.06 52.41 16.59
CA ALA A 142 2.35 53.34 15.69
C ALA A 142 3.06 53.88 14.41
N ALA A 143 2.99 53.10 13.31
CA ALA A 143 2.66 53.56 11.95
C ALA A 143 2.24 52.35 11.08
N LEU A 144 1.19 52.35 10.24
CA LEU A 144 0.24 53.39 9.84
C LEU A 144 -1.22 52.94 10.09
N ARG A 145 -2.17 53.90 10.14
CA ARG A 145 -3.63 53.64 10.01
C ARG A 145 -4.33 54.72 9.19
N SER A 146 -4.83 54.35 8.01
CA SER A 146 -5.92 55.01 7.26
C SER A 146 -6.26 54.11 6.06
N ALA A 147 -7.50 53.94 5.61
CA ALA A 147 -8.83 54.19 6.19
C ALA A 147 -9.77 53.06 5.69
N GLY A 148 -10.99 52.84 6.20
CA GLY A 148 -11.72 53.43 7.32
C GLY A 148 -12.99 52.62 7.60
N GLN A 149 -13.70 52.92 8.68
CA GLN A 149 -14.97 52.27 9.04
C GLN A 149 -15.95 53.27 9.65
N SER A 150 -17.24 53.16 9.33
CA SER A 150 -18.34 53.43 10.26
C SER A 150 -19.64 52.75 9.83
N PRO A 151 -20.58 52.47 10.77
CA PRO A 151 -21.70 51.56 10.55
C PRO A 151 -23.07 52.25 10.72
N VAL A 152 -24.16 51.49 10.65
CA VAL A 152 -25.26 51.61 11.64
C VAL A 152 -25.86 50.23 11.94
N ALA A 153 -26.36 50.05 13.17
CA ALA A 153 -27.34 49.00 13.50
C ALA A 153 -28.75 49.63 13.54
N GLY A 154 -29.78 48.88 13.15
CA GLY A 154 -31.16 49.38 13.08
C GLY A 154 -32.01 49.10 14.32
N LEU A 155 -33.27 49.57 14.32
CA LEU A 155 -34.33 49.10 15.23
C LEU A 155 -35.74 49.48 14.74
N CYS A 156 -36.76 48.92 15.42
CA CYS A 156 -38.19 49.28 15.41
C CYS A 156 -39.12 48.88 14.23
N ARG A 157 -39.85 47.78 14.48
CA ARG A 157 -41.34 47.64 14.53
C ARG A 157 -42.22 48.15 13.36
N ARG A 158 -43.12 47.23 12.93
CA ARG A 158 -44.59 47.37 12.66
C ARG A 158 -45.08 48.61 11.86
N ASP A 159 -45.98 48.49 10.88
CA ASP A 159 -47.28 47.79 10.96
C ASP A 159 -47.73 47.14 9.61
N HIS A 160 -49.00 46.71 9.56
CA HIS A 160 -49.66 46.01 8.45
C HIS A 160 -50.63 46.89 7.64
N GLN A 161 -51.06 46.40 6.46
CA GLN A 161 -52.04 47.00 5.53
C GLN A 161 -51.49 48.28 4.81
N ALA A 162 -51.84 48.57 3.55
CA ALA A 162 -53.09 48.26 2.85
C ALA A 162 -52.98 48.07 1.32
N HIS A 163 -53.98 47.37 0.78
CA HIS A 163 -54.53 47.38 -0.59
C HIS A 163 -53.68 47.06 -1.84
N GLN A 164 -54.23 46.10 -2.60
CA GLN A 164 -54.04 45.92 -4.04
C GLN A 164 -54.89 46.96 -4.80
N GLU A 165 -54.46 47.37 -6.00
CA GLU A 165 -55.20 47.12 -7.25
C GLU A 165 -54.39 47.58 -8.49
N GLY A 166 -54.73 47.03 -9.66
CA GLY A 166 -54.34 47.59 -10.96
C GLY A 166 -52.89 47.39 -11.43
N ILE A 167 -52.66 46.34 -12.24
CA ILE A 167 -52.25 46.44 -13.66
C ILE A 167 -52.11 45.01 -14.19
N SER A 168 -52.86 44.70 -15.25
CA SER A 168 -52.86 43.39 -15.89
C SER A 168 -52.90 43.54 -17.41
N ASP A 169 -51.77 43.90 -18.01
CA ASP A 169 -51.48 43.58 -19.41
C ASP A 169 -49.97 43.64 -19.70
N MET A 170 -49.54 43.25 -20.90
CA MET A 170 -48.13 43.25 -21.37
C MET A 170 -47.20 42.23 -20.69
N ALA A 171 -47.53 40.93 -20.77
CA ALA A 171 -46.69 39.83 -20.27
C ALA A 171 -46.43 38.69 -21.28
N THR A 172 -46.28 39.00 -22.58
CA THR A 172 -46.08 37.98 -23.64
C THR A 172 -45.05 38.37 -24.72
N GLN A 173 -43.78 38.64 -24.34
CA GLN A 173 -42.62 38.54 -25.27
C GLN A 173 -41.24 38.65 -24.57
N SER A 174 -40.75 37.58 -23.93
CA SER A 174 -39.32 37.42 -23.57
C SER A 174 -38.88 35.99 -23.17
N VAL A 175 -39.66 34.94 -23.48
CA VAL A 175 -39.27 33.54 -23.19
C VAL A 175 -38.44 32.95 -24.34
N GLN A 176 -37.35 33.64 -24.69
CA GLN A 176 -36.31 33.22 -25.65
C GLN A 176 -35.04 34.02 -25.34
N GLY A 177 -34.08 33.43 -24.62
CA GLY A 177 -32.84 34.13 -24.26
C GLY A 177 -31.91 33.39 -23.30
N ASP A 178 -32.42 32.49 -22.44
CA ASP A 178 -31.65 31.95 -21.31
C ASP A 178 -31.58 30.40 -21.28
N GLU A 179 -31.53 29.77 -22.46
CA GLU A 179 -31.36 28.30 -22.60
C GLU A 179 -30.10 27.91 -23.39
N ALA A 180 -29.19 28.88 -23.62
CA ALA A 180 -28.03 28.75 -24.50
C ALA A 180 -26.69 28.40 -23.81
N HIS A 181 -26.71 27.96 -22.54
CA HIS A 181 -25.51 27.37 -21.90
C HIS A 181 -25.78 26.18 -20.97
N ARG A 182 -26.75 25.32 -21.32
CA ARG A 182 -26.68 23.93 -20.88
C ARG A 182 -25.62 23.23 -21.73
N THR A 183 -24.51 22.80 -21.12
CA THR A 183 -23.52 21.94 -21.79
C THR A 183 -24.25 20.71 -22.32
N ALA A 184 -24.32 20.58 -23.65
CA ALA A 184 -25.00 19.46 -24.26
C ALA A 184 -24.22 18.17 -23.95
N VAL A 185 -24.74 17.38 -23.00
CA VAL A 185 -24.24 16.03 -22.75
C VAL A 185 -24.54 15.20 -24.00
N THR A 186 -23.58 15.14 -24.90
CA THR A 186 -23.64 14.31 -26.11
C THR A 186 -23.92 12.88 -25.66
N ALA A 187 -25.05 12.32 -26.11
CA ALA A 187 -25.49 11.00 -25.68
C ALA A 187 -24.36 9.98 -25.89
N GLU A 188 -23.98 9.31 -24.80
CA GLU A 188 -22.85 8.36 -24.78
C GLU A 188 -23.02 7.33 -25.90
N THR A 189 -22.11 7.35 -26.87
CA THR A 189 -22.29 6.55 -28.09
C THR A 189 -21.95 5.10 -27.76
N VAL A 190 -22.99 4.28 -27.54
CA VAL A 190 -22.83 2.87 -27.19
C VAL A 190 -22.55 2.03 -28.43
N VAL A 191 -21.50 1.20 -28.36
CA VAL A 191 -21.17 0.17 -29.35
C VAL A 191 -21.16 -1.18 -28.64
N SER A 192 -22.25 -1.94 -28.77
CA SER A 192 -22.34 -3.28 -28.20
C SER A 192 -21.60 -4.31 -29.07
N VAL A 193 -20.81 -5.18 -28.44
CA VAL A 193 -19.98 -6.21 -29.07
C VAL A 193 -20.11 -7.54 -28.34
N SER A 194 -20.02 -8.65 -29.07
CA SER A 194 -20.34 -10.00 -28.56
C SER A 194 -19.22 -11.03 -28.72
N ASP A 195 -18.12 -10.64 -29.36
CA ASP A 195 -17.02 -11.54 -29.73
C ASP A 195 -15.70 -10.77 -29.86
N VAL A 196 -14.60 -11.50 -30.04
CA VAL A 196 -13.25 -10.92 -30.16
C VAL A 196 -13.09 -10.03 -31.39
N ALA A 197 -13.72 -10.34 -32.52
CA ALA A 197 -13.54 -9.60 -33.77
C ALA A 197 -14.33 -8.27 -33.75
N SER A 198 -15.58 -8.30 -33.28
CA SER A 198 -16.39 -7.08 -33.08
C SER A 198 -15.77 -6.16 -32.03
N LEU A 199 -15.27 -6.70 -30.91
CA LEU A 199 -14.53 -5.93 -29.91
C LEU A 199 -13.22 -5.33 -30.47
N ARG A 200 -12.41 -6.13 -31.18
CA ARG A 200 -11.17 -5.65 -31.83
C ARG A 200 -11.42 -4.52 -32.82
N LYS A 201 -12.51 -4.60 -33.61
CA LYS A 201 -12.93 -3.53 -34.51
C LYS A 201 -13.33 -2.27 -33.74
N ALA A 202 -14.20 -2.40 -32.74
CA ALA A 202 -14.67 -1.27 -31.94
C ALA A 202 -13.51 -0.50 -31.27
N LEU A 203 -12.54 -1.22 -30.69
CA LEU A 203 -11.34 -0.60 -30.09
C LEU A 203 -10.49 0.16 -31.11
N ALA A 204 -10.36 -0.35 -32.35
CA ALA A 204 -9.61 0.31 -33.42
C ALA A 204 -10.32 1.55 -34.00
N GLU A 205 -11.65 1.61 -33.92
CA GLU A 205 -12.49 2.69 -34.44
C GLU A 205 -12.94 3.70 -33.35
N ALA A 206 -12.54 3.49 -32.10
CA ALA A 206 -13.03 4.24 -30.94
C ALA A 206 -12.70 5.74 -30.96
N ARG A 207 -13.61 6.53 -30.35
CA ARG A 207 -13.60 7.99 -30.30
C ARG A 207 -13.93 8.47 -28.87
N PRO A 208 -13.46 9.67 -28.45
CA PRO A 208 -13.84 10.25 -27.15
C PRO A 208 -15.35 10.18 -26.88
N GLY A 209 -15.71 9.82 -25.64
CA GLY A 209 -17.11 9.66 -25.20
C GLY A 209 -17.83 8.42 -25.73
N GLN A 210 -17.14 7.52 -26.44
CA GLN A 210 -17.72 6.24 -26.87
C GLN A 210 -17.65 5.18 -25.76
N ARG A 211 -18.72 4.39 -25.63
CA ARG A 211 -18.81 3.28 -24.68
C ARG A 211 -18.94 1.95 -25.39
N ILE A 212 -17.92 1.11 -25.29
CA ILE A 212 -17.86 -0.22 -25.89
C ILE A 212 -18.41 -1.24 -24.88
N GLU A 213 -19.61 -1.75 -25.14
CA GLU A 213 -20.30 -2.72 -24.29
C GLU A 213 -19.99 -4.16 -24.70
N VAL A 214 -19.19 -4.83 -23.88
CA VAL A 214 -18.81 -6.22 -24.08
C VAL A 214 -19.86 -7.15 -23.45
N ALA A 215 -20.58 -7.89 -24.29
CA ALA A 215 -21.64 -8.80 -23.87
C ALA A 215 -21.13 -9.95 -22.98
N PRO A 216 -21.98 -10.58 -22.16
CA PRO A 216 -21.64 -11.80 -21.43
C PRO A 216 -21.07 -12.90 -22.34
N GLY A 217 -19.90 -13.45 -21.99
CA GLY A 217 -19.20 -14.45 -22.79
C GLY A 217 -17.75 -14.70 -22.35
N GLN A 218 -17.13 -15.72 -22.95
CA GLN A 218 -15.68 -15.97 -22.86
C GLN A 218 -14.96 -15.32 -24.04
N TYR A 219 -13.88 -14.61 -23.76
CA TYR A 219 -13.11 -13.83 -24.72
C TYR A 219 -11.65 -14.30 -24.69
N ARG A 220 -11.28 -15.13 -25.68
CA ARG A 220 -9.93 -15.67 -25.86
C ARG A 220 -9.34 -15.10 -27.14
N PRO A 221 -8.73 -13.91 -27.10
CA PRO A 221 -8.17 -13.30 -28.29
C PRO A 221 -6.87 -14.00 -28.69
N ASP A 222 -6.69 -14.24 -30.00
CA ASP A 222 -5.49 -14.84 -30.60
C ASP A 222 -4.22 -13.99 -30.40
N LYS A 223 -4.41 -12.69 -30.18
CA LYS A 223 -3.42 -11.67 -29.85
C LYS A 223 -4.07 -10.61 -28.97
N PRO A 224 -3.36 -10.02 -28.00
CA PRO A 224 -3.88 -8.98 -27.13
C PRO A 224 -4.69 -7.89 -27.86
N LEU A 225 -5.78 -7.45 -27.23
CA LEU A 225 -6.63 -6.39 -27.75
C LEU A 225 -5.96 -5.03 -27.53
N ARG A 226 -5.29 -4.53 -28.57
CA ARG A 226 -4.50 -3.30 -28.52
C ARG A 226 -5.39 -2.08 -28.29
N LEU A 227 -5.04 -1.28 -27.29
CA LEU A 227 -5.70 -0.03 -26.93
C LEU A 227 -4.92 1.13 -27.56
N THR A 228 -5.40 1.67 -28.68
CA THR A 228 -4.66 2.63 -29.53
C THR A 228 -5.39 3.97 -29.74
N ARG A 229 -6.47 4.20 -29.00
CA ARG A 229 -7.31 5.40 -29.05
C ARG A 229 -7.35 6.07 -27.69
N SER A 230 -7.55 7.39 -27.67
CA SER A 230 -7.67 8.19 -26.44
C SER A 230 -9.05 8.84 -26.36
N GLY A 231 -9.55 9.01 -25.13
CA GLY A 231 -10.63 9.95 -24.83
C GLY A 231 -10.09 11.35 -24.52
N THR A 232 -10.95 12.19 -23.93
CA THR A 232 -10.55 13.43 -23.21
C THR A 232 -10.97 13.34 -21.74
N GLU A 233 -10.67 14.35 -20.93
CA GLU A 233 -11.06 14.39 -19.52
C GLU A 233 -12.60 14.42 -19.34
N GLU A 234 -13.28 15.14 -20.22
CA GLU A 234 -14.75 15.26 -20.26
C GLU A 234 -15.40 14.05 -20.97
N ALA A 235 -14.70 13.46 -21.93
CA ALA A 235 -15.19 12.41 -22.82
C ALA A 235 -14.24 11.20 -22.88
N PRO A 236 -14.05 10.46 -21.77
CA PRO A 236 -13.24 9.25 -21.75
C PRO A 236 -13.84 8.15 -22.63
N ILE A 237 -13.01 7.23 -23.14
CA ILE A 237 -13.51 6.01 -23.80
C ILE A 237 -13.73 4.94 -22.74
N THR A 238 -14.97 4.43 -22.65
CA THR A 238 -15.35 3.44 -21.64
C THR A 238 -15.49 2.05 -22.28
N ILE A 239 -14.58 1.14 -21.94
CA ILE A 239 -14.63 -0.26 -22.35
C ILE A 239 -15.15 -1.07 -21.16
N VAL A 240 -16.32 -1.69 -21.30
CA VAL A 240 -17.08 -2.18 -20.14
C VAL A 240 -17.86 -3.45 -20.41
N SER A 241 -17.89 -4.38 -19.45
CA SER A 241 -18.79 -5.53 -19.53
C SER A 241 -20.25 -5.10 -19.31
N ALA A 242 -21.12 -5.40 -20.27
CA ALA A 242 -22.56 -5.08 -20.23
C ALA A 242 -23.29 -5.73 -19.04
N ARG A 243 -22.72 -6.79 -18.45
CA ARG A 243 -23.12 -7.30 -17.12
C ARG A 243 -21.86 -7.58 -16.31
N ARG A 244 -21.62 -6.79 -15.25
CA ARG A 244 -20.42 -6.85 -14.39
C ARG A 244 -20.06 -8.29 -14.00
N GLY A 245 -18.81 -8.68 -14.28
CA GLY A 245 -18.27 -10.01 -14.02
C GLY A 245 -18.83 -11.11 -14.94
N LYS A 246 -19.28 -10.78 -16.17
CA LYS A 246 -19.80 -11.76 -17.14
C LYS A 246 -19.15 -11.73 -18.52
N ALA A 247 -18.43 -10.67 -18.91
CA ALA A 247 -17.40 -10.78 -19.93
C ALA A 247 -16.10 -11.26 -19.26
N VAL A 248 -15.63 -12.44 -19.64
CA VAL A 248 -14.51 -13.15 -19.01
C VAL A 248 -13.37 -13.27 -20.01
N PHE A 249 -12.19 -12.77 -19.68
CA PHE A 249 -10.97 -13.01 -20.46
C PHE A 249 -10.20 -14.18 -19.85
N ASP A 250 -10.24 -15.34 -20.50
CA ASP A 250 -9.70 -16.62 -20.03
C ASP A 250 -8.76 -17.29 -21.07
N GLY A 251 -8.04 -16.46 -21.83
CA GLY A 251 -6.94 -16.87 -22.72
C GLY A 251 -5.57 -16.54 -22.12
N GLU A 252 -4.53 -16.45 -22.95
CA GLU A 252 -3.19 -16.05 -22.49
C GLU A 252 -3.16 -14.60 -22.00
N ALA A 253 -3.83 -13.70 -22.72
CA ALA A 253 -3.88 -12.27 -22.47
C ALA A 253 -5.25 -11.65 -22.85
N SER A 254 -5.49 -10.41 -22.42
CA SER A 254 -6.72 -9.65 -22.66
C SER A 254 -6.46 -8.38 -23.48
N PHE A 255 -5.99 -7.31 -22.84
CA PHE A 255 -5.71 -6.01 -23.44
C PHE A 255 -4.22 -5.68 -23.46
N GLU A 256 -3.77 -4.95 -24.48
CA GLU A 256 -2.42 -4.40 -24.59
C GLU A 256 -2.48 -2.88 -24.63
N PHE A 257 -1.80 -2.23 -23.70
CA PHE A 257 -1.35 -0.84 -23.88
C PHE A 257 -0.02 -0.89 -24.65
N PRO A 258 0.09 -0.24 -25.82
CA PRO A 258 1.32 -0.22 -26.60
C PRO A 258 2.53 0.38 -25.87
N ASP A 259 3.73 -0.02 -26.30
CA ASP A 259 5.01 0.60 -25.94
C ASP A 259 5.12 2.05 -26.44
N GLU A 260 4.56 2.30 -27.63
CA GLU A 260 4.64 3.56 -28.38
C GLU A 260 3.24 4.03 -28.80
N GLY A 261 3.06 5.36 -28.83
CA GLY A 261 1.76 6.00 -29.00
C GLY A 261 1.12 6.32 -27.65
N ARG A 262 0.81 7.61 -27.45
CA ARG A 262 0.22 8.12 -26.20
C ARG A 262 -1.28 7.80 -26.16
N VAL A 263 -1.71 7.10 -25.11
CA VAL A 263 -3.08 6.56 -24.94
C VAL A 263 -3.65 7.08 -23.63
N GLU A 264 -4.73 7.85 -23.68
CA GLU A 264 -5.20 8.64 -22.53
C GLU A 264 -6.70 8.56 -22.32
N HIS A 265 -7.14 8.76 -21.08
CA HIS A 265 -8.57 8.80 -20.69
C HIS A 265 -9.35 7.54 -21.10
N LEU A 266 -8.82 6.35 -20.78
CA LEU A 266 -9.51 5.07 -20.95
C LEU A 266 -10.04 4.52 -19.62
N VAL A 267 -11.24 3.95 -19.65
CA VAL A 267 -11.83 3.20 -18.53
C VAL A 267 -11.97 1.72 -18.91
N LEU A 268 -11.36 0.83 -18.13
CA LEU A 268 -11.55 -0.64 -18.21
C LEU A 268 -12.44 -1.08 -17.04
N SER A 269 -13.69 -1.47 -17.34
CA SER A 269 -14.74 -1.60 -16.32
C SER A 269 -15.48 -2.94 -16.30
N GLY A 270 -15.61 -3.53 -15.11
CA GLY A 270 -16.57 -4.61 -14.87
C GLY A 270 -16.23 -5.98 -15.47
N PHE A 271 -15.00 -6.24 -15.92
CA PHE A 271 -14.57 -7.52 -16.47
C PHE A 271 -14.25 -8.56 -15.39
N GLN A 272 -14.21 -9.84 -15.79
CA GLN A 272 -13.42 -10.84 -15.06
C GLN A 272 -12.17 -11.17 -15.88
N PHE A 273 -10.99 -10.96 -15.29
CA PHE A 273 -9.71 -11.37 -15.85
C PHE A 273 -9.28 -12.69 -15.22
N ARG A 274 -9.30 -13.75 -16.04
CA ARG A 274 -8.76 -15.09 -15.77
C ARG A 274 -7.50 -15.40 -16.58
N GLN A 275 -7.02 -14.46 -17.38
CA GLN A 275 -5.87 -14.64 -18.26
C GLN A 275 -4.62 -15.15 -17.51
N SER A 276 -3.72 -15.86 -18.19
CA SER A 276 -2.52 -16.40 -17.54
C SER A 276 -1.38 -15.37 -17.40
N THR A 277 -1.34 -14.29 -18.21
CA THR A 277 -0.25 -13.30 -18.23
C THR A 277 -0.59 -11.93 -17.67
N MET A 278 0.44 -11.20 -17.21
CA MET A 278 0.36 -9.87 -16.60
C MET A 278 -0.38 -8.82 -17.48
N LEU A 279 -1.45 -8.21 -16.94
CA LEU A 279 -2.02 -7.01 -17.54
C LEU A 279 -1.14 -5.80 -17.21
N ARG A 280 -0.73 -5.02 -18.21
CA ARG A 280 0.26 -3.94 -18.06
C ARG A 280 -0.20 -2.63 -18.67
N VAL A 281 -0.43 -1.62 -17.83
CA VAL A 281 -0.68 -0.23 -18.25
C VAL A 281 0.66 0.46 -18.44
N ARG A 282 1.10 0.61 -19.70
CA ARG A 282 2.45 1.08 -20.07
C ARG A 282 2.66 2.56 -19.80
N SER A 283 3.92 2.95 -19.59
CA SER A 283 4.35 4.31 -19.27
C SER A 283 4.07 5.38 -20.33
N ALA A 284 3.73 4.98 -21.56
CA ALA A 284 3.25 5.89 -22.61
C ALA A 284 1.80 6.36 -22.42
N ALA A 285 1.01 5.67 -21.59
CA ALA A 285 -0.38 6.02 -21.30
C ALA A 285 -0.52 7.01 -20.11
N ARG A 286 -1.67 7.68 -19.99
CA ARG A 286 -2.03 8.56 -18.85
C ARG A 286 -3.54 8.52 -18.56
N HIS A 287 -3.94 8.97 -17.37
CA HIS A 287 -5.37 9.12 -16.99
C HIS A 287 -6.20 7.83 -17.18
N ILE A 288 -5.60 6.67 -16.91
CA ILE A 288 -6.22 5.35 -17.11
C ILE A 288 -6.99 4.93 -15.87
N ARG A 289 -8.21 4.42 -16.02
CA ARG A 289 -9.03 3.92 -14.91
C ARG A 289 -9.33 2.43 -15.05
N VAL A 290 -8.78 1.61 -14.16
CA VAL A 290 -9.08 0.18 -14.04
C VAL A 290 -10.05 0.01 -12.88
N THR A 291 -11.35 -0.24 -13.15
CA THR A 291 -12.39 -0.17 -12.11
C THR A 291 -13.41 -1.31 -12.13
N ARG A 292 -13.88 -1.71 -10.94
CA ARG A 292 -14.95 -2.71 -10.76
C ARG A 292 -14.70 -4.08 -11.41
N ASN A 293 -13.44 -4.45 -11.69
CA ASN A 293 -13.08 -5.74 -12.28
C ASN A 293 -12.83 -6.81 -11.21
N LEU A 294 -12.93 -8.08 -11.59
CA LEU A 294 -12.46 -9.24 -10.81
C LEU A 294 -11.20 -9.79 -11.45
N PHE A 295 -10.08 -9.72 -10.73
CA PHE A 295 -8.82 -10.37 -11.06
C PHE A 295 -8.74 -11.69 -10.29
N GLU A 296 -8.70 -12.79 -11.03
CA GLU A 296 -8.50 -14.16 -10.55
C GLU A 296 -7.88 -14.95 -11.70
N PHE A 297 -6.58 -14.73 -11.92
CA PHE A 297 -5.86 -15.29 -13.07
C PHE A 297 -5.74 -16.81 -12.93
N ASP A 298 -5.95 -17.54 -14.03
CA ASP A 298 -5.54 -18.93 -14.17
C ASP A 298 -4.01 -18.96 -14.36
N GLU A 299 -3.29 -18.64 -13.29
CA GLU A 299 -1.85 -18.38 -13.29
C GLU A 299 -1.02 -19.68 -13.41
N PRO A 300 0.06 -19.69 -14.20
CA PRO A 300 0.95 -20.84 -14.31
C PRO A 300 1.79 -21.01 -13.04
N SER A 301 2.41 -22.20 -12.88
CA SER A 301 3.35 -22.50 -11.80
C SER A 301 4.66 -21.72 -11.95
N GLY A 302 4.66 -20.44 -11.57
CA GLY A 302 5.81 -19.54 -11.64
C GLY A 302 5.46 -18.11 -11.21
N LYS A 303 6.46 -17.23 -11.24
CA LYS A 303 6.32 -15.82 -10.86
C LYS A 303 5.39 -15.06 -11.82
N ASN A 304 4.28 -14.54 -11.30
CA ASN A 304 3.30 -13.78 -12.07
C ASN A 304 2.83 -12.53 -11.30
N THR A 305 2.83 -11.37 -11.96
CA THR A 305 2.29 -10.11 -11.43
C THR A 305 1.00 -9.80 -12.17
N TRP A 306 -0.11 -9.62 -11.47
CA TRP A 306 -1.42 -9.60 -12.15
C TRP A 306 -1.74 -8.27 -12.84
N LEU A 307 -1.53 -7.15 -12.14
CA LEU A 307 -1.64 -5.81 -12.70
C LEU A 307 -0.34 -5.03 -12.48
N MET A 308 0.24 -4.52 -13.57
CA MET A 308 1.40 -3.64 -13.58
C MET A 308 0.97 -2.25 -14.08
N VAL A 309 1.24 -1.21 -13.29
CA VAL A 309 0.94 0.19 -13.60
C VAL A 309 2.23 0.98 -13.73
N GLU A 310 2.48 1.52 -14.93
CA GLU A 310 3.64 2.36 -15.25
C GLU A 310 3.24 3.74 -15.79
N ALA A 311 1.95 3.96 -16.04
CA ALA A 311 1.35 5.23 -16.43
C ALA A 311 1.05 6.11 -15.21
N ASP A 312 1.48 7.38 -15.24
CA ASP A 312 1.00 8.37 -14.26
C ASP A 312 -0.52 8.54 -14.35
N ASP A 313 -1.11 9.10 -13.30
CA ASP A 313 -2.53 9.47 -13.22
C ASP A 313 -3.48 8.27 -13.38
N THR A 314 -2.94 7.06 -13.23
CA THR A 314 -3.72 5.82 -13.24
C THR A 314 -4.50 5.68 -11.95
N ARG A 315 -5.80 5.36 -12.06
CA ARG A 315 -6.66 4.98 -10.95
C ARG A 315 -7.02 3.50 -11.02
N VAL A 316 -6.67 2.74 -9.99
CA VAL A 316 -7.10 1.36 -9.78
C VAL A 316 -8.12 1.37 -8.65
N ASP A 317 -9.42 1.30 -8.95
CA ASP A 317 -10.45 1.44 -7.92
C ASP A 317 -11.58 0.42 -7.95
N ARG A 318 -12.07 0.01 -6.77
CA ARG A 318 -13.22 -0.91 -6.63
C ARG A 318 -13.02 -2.27 -7.32
N ASN A 319 -11.80 -2.73 -7.54
CA ASN A 319 -11.55 -4.07 -8.09
C ASN A 319 -11.49 -5.12 -6.96
N THR A 320 -11.69 -6.40 -7.30
CA THR A 320 -11.31 -7.51 -6.43
C THR A 320 -10.09 -8.20 -7.04
N PHE A 321 -9.06 -8.45 -6.23
CA PHE A 321 -7.94 -9.34 -6.55
C PHE A 321 -7.95 -10.48 -5.53
N ARG A 322 -7.99 -11.73 -5.98
CA ARG A 322 -8.18 -12.86 -5.05
C ARG A 322 -7.49 -14.16 -5.44
N ASN A 323 -7.24 -15.02 -4.44
CA ASN A 323 -6.84 -16.42 -4.63
C ASN A 323 -5.48 -16.62 -5.32
N LYS A 324 -4.52 -15.70 -5.10
CA LYS A 324 -3.18 -15.80 -5.69
C LYS A 324 -2.27 -16.71 -4.86
N ALA A 325 -1.75 -17.77 -5.48
CA ALA A 325 -0.91 -18.77 -4.83
C ALA A 325 0.54 -18.75 -5.32
N SER A 326 0.80 -18.24 -6.53
CA SER A 326 2.16 -18.15 -7.10
C SER A 326 2.91 -16.90 -6.62
N GLU A 327 4.23 -16.90 -6.82
CA GLU A 327 5.10 -15.74 -6.57
C GLU A 327 4.70 -14.53 -7.45
N GLY A 328 5.08 -13.32 -7.05
CA GLY A 328 4.68 -12.06 -7.67
C GLY A 328 3.52 -11.40 -6.90
N VAL A 329 3.08 -10.22 -7.37
CA VAL A 329 2.15 -9.36 -6.63
C VAL A 329 0.79 -9.24 -7.32
N PHE A 330 -0.28 -8.92 -6.58
CA PHE A 330 -1.55 -8.55 -7.22
C PHE A 330 -1.40 -7.25 -8.02
N LEU A 331 -0.80 -6.22 -7.41
CA LEU A 331 -0.58 -4.90 -8.02
C LEU A 331 0.86 -4.43 -7.84
N GLN A 332 1.57 -4.25 -8.96
CA GLN A 332 2.82 -3.50 -9.02
C GLN A 332 2.54 -2.10 -9.57
N ILE A 333 3.04 -1.08 -8.88
CA ILE A 333 3.20 0.27 -9.42
C ILE A 333 4.70 0.49 -9.67
N ASN A 334 5.09 0.94 -10.87
CA ASN A 334 6.48 1.02 -11.31
C ASN A 334 6.68 2.22 -12.26
N GLY A 335 7.87 2.40 -12.82
CA GLY A 335 8.14 3.30 -13.94
C GLY A 335 9.38 2.87 -14.74
N PRO A 336 9.61 3.47 -15.92
CA PRO A 336 10.76 3.17 -16.78
C PRO A 336 12.07 3.71 -16.19
N GLY A 337 13.21 3.15 -16.57
CA GLY A 337 14.53 3.58 -16.06
C GLY A 337 14.57 3.56 -14.52
N ASP A 338 15.01 4.65 -13.90
CA ASP A 338 15.01 4.82 -12.43
C ASP A 338 13.70 5.43 -11.88
N GLU A 339 12.74 5.76 -12.76
CA GLU A 339 11.52 6.48 -12.42
C GLU A 339 10.37 5.60 -11.91
N VAL A 340 9.33 6.25 -11.38
CA VAL A 340 8.09 5.62 -10.89
C VAL A 340 6.87 6.43 -11.34
N ALA A 341 5.78 5.76 -11.72
CA ALA A 341 4.53 6.37 -12.14
C ALA A 341 3.99 7.37 -11.10
N LYS A 342 3.65 8.58 -11.56
CA LYS A 342 3.22 9.68 -10.70
C LYS A 342 1.73 9.64 -10.39
N ARG A 343 1.34 10.15 -9.21
CA ARG A 343 -0.08 10.45 -8.85
C ARG A 343 -1.04 9.25 -8.95
N VAL A 344 -0.52 8.02 -8.95
CA VAL A 344 -1.32 6.80 -9.04
C VAL A 344 -2.20 6.65 -7.80
N ARG A 345 -3.50 6.40 -8.01
CA ARG A 345 -4.48 6.23 -6.92
C ARG A 345 -4.99 4.79 -6.89
N VAL A 346 -4.94 4.18 -5.71
CA VAL A 346 -5.47 2.83 -5.45
C VAL A 346 -6.55 2.97 -4.38
N ASP A 347 -7.83 2.93 -4.75
CA ASP A 347 -8.94 3.14 -3.80
C ASP A 347 -10.08 2.12 -3.81
N ARG A 348 -10.56 1.75 -2.62
CA ARG A 348 -11.70 0.83 -2.44
C ARG A 348 -11.54 -0.55 -3.09
N ASN A 349 -10.32 -1.04 -3.30
CA ASN A 349 -10.11 -2.40 -3.80
C ASN A 349 -10.21 -3.41 -2.65
N LEU A 350 -10.66 -4.62 -3.00
CA LEU A 350 -10.60 -5.80 -2.13
C LEU A 350 -9.45 -6.70 -2.60
N PHE A 351 -8.42 -6.83 -1.78
CA PHE A 351 -7.37 -7.84 -1.96
C PHE A 351 -7.65 -8.97 -0.96
N HIS A 352 -7.76 -10.23 -1.40
CA HIS A 352 -7.93 -11.33 -0.45
C HIS A 352 -7.26 -12.63 -0.85
N ASP A 353 -6.96 -13.48 0.14
CA ASP A 353 -6.42 -14.83 -0.06
C ASP A 353 -5.19 -14.85 -0.98
N HIS A 354 -4.13 -14.14 -0.58
CA HIS A 354 -2.80 -14.33 -1.16
C HIS A 354 -2.03 -15.32 -0.29
N THR A 355 -1.83 -16.53 -0.80
CA THR A 355 -1.45 -17.73 -0.04
C THR A 355 -0.06 -18.26 -0.39
N PHE A 356 0.76 -17.47 -1.11
CA PHE A 356 2.11 -17.85 -1.50
C PHE A 356 2.97 -18.27 -0.29
N ALA A 357 3.45 -19.50 -0.29
CA ALA A 357 4.16 -20.10 0.85
C ALA A 357 5.65 -19.70 0.94
N GLY A 358 6.15 -18.89 0.00
CA GLY A 358 7.55 -18.49 -0.06
C GLY A 358 7.93 -17.37 0.92
N ALA A 359 9.24 -17.11 0.97
CA ALA A 359 9.82 -16.14 1.91
C ALA A 359 9.65 -14.67 1.48
N ASN A 360 9.71 -14.39 0.17
CA ASN A 360 9.77 -13.04 -0.41
C ASN A 360 9.13 -13.03 -1.81
N GLY A 361 8.47 -11.92 -2.16
CA GLY A 361 7.90 -11.65 -3.47
C GLY A 361 6.39 -11.92 -3.57
N GLY A 362 5.69 -12.03 -2.44
CA GLY A 362 4.23 -12.26 -2.37
C GLY A 362 3.45 -11.05 -1.85
N GLU A 363 3.91 -9.83 -2.15
CA GLU A 363 3.26 -8.61 -1.66
C GLU A 363 1.87 -8.42 -2.31
N ALA A 364 0.87 -7.89 -1.58
CA ALA A 364 -0.41 -7.56 -2.20
C ALA A 364 -0.27 -6.32 -3.10
N ILE A 365 0.42 -5.29 -2.62
CA ILE A 365 0.85 -4.13 -3.41
C ILE A 365 2.35 -3.91 -3.23
N ARG A 366 3.10 -3.81 -4.33
CA ARG A 366 4.45 -3.24 -4.35
C ARG A 366 4.46 -1.94 -5.15
N LEU A 367 4.97 -0.87 -4.55
CA LEU A 367 5.05 0.47 -5.13
C LEU A 367 6.53 0.87 -5.27
N GLY A 368 7.05 0.82 -6.50
CA GLY A 368 8.48 0.95 -6.81
C GLY A 368 9.27 -0.35 -6.65
N TYR A 369 10.59 -0.22 -6.61
CA TYR A 369 11.60 -1.26 -6.33
C TYR A 369 12.72 -0.64 -5.49
N GLY A 370 13.57 -1.44 -4.83
CA GLY A 370 14.50 -0.92 -3.80
C GLY A 370 15.52 0.11 -4.29
N ASP A 371 15.93 -0.01 -5.56
CA ASP A 371 16.71 0.94 -6.35
C ASP A 371 16.00 2.29 -6.56
N LYS A 372 14.69 2.25 -6.84
CA LYS A 372 13.82 3.42 -7.08
C LYS A 372 13.44 4.21 -5.82
N GLY A 373 14.08 3.92 -4.67
CA GLY A 373 13.89 4.64 -3.41
C GLY A 373 13.85 6.18 -3.55
N PRO A 374 14.83 6.83 -4.24
CA PRO A 374 14.85 8.28 -4.41
C PRO A 374 13.71 8.87 -5.24
N ALA A 375 13.07 8.07 -6.10
CA ALA A 375 12.07 8.58 -7.04
C ALA A 375 10.77 8.94 -6.31
N VAL A 376 10.28 10.17 -6.51
CA VAL A 376 9.04 10.66 -5.89
C VAL A 376 7.84 10.26 -6.74
N ALA A 377 6.86 9.54 -6.18
CA ALA A 377 5.66 9.12 -6.92
C ALA A 377 4.44 10.01 -6.64
N GLY A 378 4.20 10.46 -5.41
CA GLY A 378 2.93 11.12 -5.06
C GLY A 378 1.73 10.17 -5.11
N ALA A 379 1.95 8.86 -4.93
CA ALA A 379 0.90 7.86 -5.04
C ALA A 379 0.06 7.77 -3.75
N VAL A 380 -1.24 7.47 -3.90
CA VAL A 380 -2.21 7.38 -2.81
C VAL A 380 -2.85 6.00 -2.79
N ILE A 381 -2.52 5.20 -1.77
CA ILE A 381 -3.14 3.90 -1.49
C ILE A 381 -4.11 4.11 -0.32
N GLU A 382 -5.42 4.17 -0.61
CA GLU A 382 -6.42 4.52 0.41
C GLU A 382 -7.72 3.73 0.38
N GLN A 383 -8.36 3.58 1.53
CA GLN A 383 -9.67 2.90 1.65
C GLN A 383 -9.70 1.47 1.06
N ASN A 384 -8.57 0.75 0.97
CA ASN A 384 -8.53 -0.64 0.49
C ASN A 384 -8.63 -1.62 1.66
N LEU A 385 -9.25 -2.78 1.41
CA LEU A 385 -9.37 -3.88 2.37
C LEU A 385 -8.50 -5.07 1.92
N PHE A 386 -7.69 -5.59 2.84
CA PHE A 386 -6.81 -6.73 2.66
C PHE A 386 -7.20 -7.84 3.65
N VAL A 387 -7.63 -8.99 3.15
CA VAL A 387 -8.11 -10.12 3.98
C VAL A 387 -7.28 -11.37 3.70
N ARG A 388 -6.58 -11.92 4.70
CA ARG A 388 -5.70 -13.09 4.52
C ARG A 388 -4.65 -12.92 3.40
N CYS A 389 -4.16 -11.70 3.20
CA CYS A 389 -2.96 -11.46 2.40
C CYS A 389 -1.74 -11.87 3.25
N GLY A 390 -1.31 -13.13 3.10
CA GLY A 390 -0.24 -13.75 3.90
C GLY A 390 0.95 -14.26 3.07
N GLY A 391 1.01 -13.94 1.78
CA GLY A 391 2.05 -14.38 0.85
C GLY A 391 3.46 -13.89 1.22
N ASP A 392 3.55 -12.76 1.92
CA ASP A 392 4.79 -12.09 2.30
C ASP A 392 4.68 -11.51 3.72
N GLU A 393 5.77 -10.98 4.27
CA GLU A 393 5.71 -10.07 5.43
C GLU A 393 5.24 -8.65 5.03
N GLU A 394 5.36 -8.27 3.76
CA GLU A 394 4.97 -6.95 3.25
C GLU A 394 3.63 -7.02 2.47
N VAL A 395 2.50 -6.63 3.08
CA VAL A 395 1.20 -6.57 2.37
C VAL A 395 1.13 -5.35 1.47
N ILE A 396 1.51 -4.18 2.01
CA ILE A 396 1.76 -2.97 1.23
C ILE A 396 3.24 -2.65 1.40
N SER A 397 4.01 -2.73 0.32
CA SER A 397 5.43 -2.41 0.34
C SER A 397 5.76 -1.19 -0.52
N VAL A 398 6.14 -0.11 0.14
CA VAL A 398 6.51 1.17 -0.47
C VAL A 398 8.02 1.20 -0.62
N LYS A 399 8.50 1.20 -1.86
CA LYS A 399 9.92 1.18 -2.26
C LYS A 399 10.29 2.44 -3.07
N CYS A 400 9.61 3.56 -2.85
CA CYS A 400 9.88 4.87 -3.45
C CYS A 400 9.36 6.02 -2.54
N SER A 401 9.64 7.28 -2.88
CA SER A 401 9.42 8.44 -2.01
C SER A 401 8.10 9.19 -2.25
N GLY A 402 7.66 10.00 -1.28
CA GLY A 402 6.57 10.97 -1.44
C GLY A 402 5.17 10.38 -1.49
N ASN A 403 4.88 9.32 -0.72
CA ASN A 403 3.64 8.53 -0.86
C ASN A 403 2.66 8.69 0.31
N THR A 404 1.39 8.34 0.10
CA THR A 404 0.36 8.31 1.15
C THR A 404 -0.33 6.95 1.21
N VAL A 405 -0.27 6.28 2.36
CA VAL A 405 -0.97 5.02 2.64
C VAL A 405 -1.97 5.27 3.79
N ARG A 406 -3.26 5.43 3.48
CA ARG A 406 -4.23 5.92 4.48
C ARG A 406 -5.60 5.26 4.52
N ASN A 407 -6.21 5.17 5.70
CA ASN A 407 -7.56 4.63 5.90
C ASN A 407 -7.77 3.20 5.32
N ASN A 408 -6.71 2.41 5.13
CA ASN A 408 -6.82 1.03 4.68
C ASN A 408 -7.13 0.12 5.88
N THR A 409 -7.69 -1.06 5.61
CA THR A 409 -7.90 -2.12 6.62
C THR A 409 -7.17 -3.38 6.21
N ILE A 410 -6.30 -3.91 7.08
CA ILE A 410 -5.61 -5.19 6.88
C ILE A 410 -6.03 -6.13 8.00
N THR A 411 -6.54 -7.32 7.65
CA THR A 411 -7.05 -8.30 8.61
C THR A 411 -6.68 -9.73 8.24
N GLU A 412 -6.59 -10.60 9.24
CA GLU A 412 -6.33 -12.05 9.14
C GLU A 412 -4.96 -12.47 8.54
N GLY A 413 -4.18 -11.52 8.01
CA GLY A 413 -2.84 -11.76 7.46
C GLY A 413 -1.74 -11.75 8.54
N LYS A 414 -1.52 -12.89 9.20
CA LYS A 414 -0.58 -13.03 10.35
C LYS A 414 0.86 -12.54 10.12
N ARG A 415 1.37 -12.64 8.88
CA ARG A 415 2.69 -12.13 8.47
C ARG A 415 2.67 -10.64 8.08
N GLY A 416 1.50 -10.12 7.72
CA GLY A 416 1.37 -8.96 6.86
C GLY A 416 1.59 -7.62 7.55
N SER A 417 2.36 -6.74 6.90
CA SER A 417 2.70 -5.41 7.39
C SER A 417 2.41 -4.32 6.34
N ILE A 418 2.25 -3.08 6.79
CA ILE A 418 2.56 -1.91 5.93
C ILE A 418 4.07 -1.64 6.10
N VAL A 419 4.82 -1.61 5.01
CA VAL A 419 6.27 -1.39 5.06
C VAL A 419 6.66 -0.18 4.21
N LEU A 420 7.26 0.81 4.87
CA LEU A 420 8.05 1.85 4.22
C LEU A 420 9.46 1.27 4.06
N ARG A 421 9.70 0.67 2.90
CA ARG A 421 10.74 -0.35 2.68
C ARG A 421 11.97 0.18 1.92
N ALA A 422 11.76 1.20 1.10
CA ALA A 422 12.78 2.08 0.55
C ALA A 422 12.13 3.42 0.16
N GLY A 423 12.92 4.49 0.12
CA GLY A 423 12.42 5.85 -0.09
C GLY A 423 12.29 6.65 1.20
N ASN A 424 11.61 7.80 1.10
CA ASN A 424 11.58 8.87 2.10
C ASN A 424 10.23 9.64 2.04
N ASP A 425 9.98 10.55 2.98
CA ASP A 425 8.81 11.46 3.07
C ASP A 425 7.50 10.80 2.61
N SER A 426 7.14 9.69 3.25
CA SER A 426 5.86 9.02 2.99
C SER A 426 5.03 8.96 4.27
N GLU A 427 3.73 9.20 4.11
CA GLU A 427 2.74 9.26 5.17
C GLU A 427 1.94 7.96 5.27
N VAL A 428 1.85 7.41 6.49
CA VAL A 428 1.05 6.24 6.82
C VAL A 428 0.06 6.65 7.92
N THR A 429 -1.22 6.80 7.57
CA THR A 429 -2.20 7.38 8.52
C THR A 429 -3.61 6.80 8.52
N GLY A 430 -4.19 6.66 9.71
CA GLY A 430 -5.59 6.24 9.88
C GLY A 430 -5.88 4.80 9.46
N ASN A 431 -4.85 3.97 9.28
CA ASN A 431 -5.04 2.57 8.88
C ASN A 431 -5.43 1.70 10.09
N PHE A 432 -6.25 0.69 9.85
CA PHE A 432 -6.63 -0.34 10.82
C PHE A 432 -5.93 -1.67 10.48
N LEU A 433 -5.22 -2.27 11.43
CA LEU A 433 -4.48 -3.52 11.24
C LEU A 433 -4.87 -4.54 12.34
N PHE A 434 -5.47 -5.67 11.98
CA PHE A 434 -5.96 -6.69 12.92
C PHE A 434 -5.34 -8.08 12.68
N GLY A 435 -4.67 -8.63 13.70
CA GLY A 435 -4.02 -9.93 13.62
C GLY A 435 -2.85 -9.98 12.64
N THR A 436 -2.16 -8.85 12.43
CA THR A 436 -1.07 -8.68 11.44
C THR A 436 0.26 -8.31 12.13
N ALA A 437 1.36 -8.25 11.38
CA ALA A 437 2.68 -7.86 11.86
C ALA A 437 2.90 -6.31 11.93
N GLY A 438 1.85 -5.51 11.76
CA GLY A 438 1.88 -4.08 12.06
C GLY A 438 2.53 -3.20 10.99
N ILE A 439 3.40 -2.27 11.39
CA ILE A 439 4.00 -1.26 10.50
C ILE A 439 5.52 -1.21 10.68
N ARG A 440 6.28 -1.33 9.59
CA ARG A 440 7.75 -1.26 9.57
C ARG A 440 8.24 -0.04 8.77
N VAL A 441 9.24 0.66 9.30
CA VAL A 441 9.77 1.90 8.73
C VAL A 441 11.29 1.84 8.57
N CYS A 442 11.75 1.84 7.32
CA CYS A 442 13.09 2.23 6.89
C CYS A 442 13.04 3.67 6.34
N GLY A 443 14.18 4.33 6.14
CA GLY A 443 14.25 5.60 5.38
C GLY A 443 13.94 6.88 6.16
N ASP A 444 13.90 8.00 5.45
CA ASP A 444 13.93 9.36 6.01
C ASP A 444 12.55 10.06 6.04
N ASP A 445 12.35 10.95 7.03
CA ASP A 445 11.29 11.98 7.07
C ASP A 445 9.83 11.46 7.06
N HIS A 446 9.63 10.15 7.28
CA HIS A 446 8.32 9.50 7.26
C HIS A 446 7.36 9.98 8.35
N ARG A 447 6.06 10.05 8.02
CA ARG A 447 4.98 10.48 8.94
C ARG A 447 4.06 9.30 9.25
N VAL A 448 4.07 8.79 10.48
CA VAL A 448 3.28 7.61 10.89
C VAL A 448 2.37 7.99 12.06
N PHE A 449 1.09 8.24 11.79
CA PHE A 449 0.17 8.78 12.79
C PHE A 449 -1.29 8.36 12.62
N ASN A 450 -2.10 8.41 13.69
CA ASN A 450 -3.49 7.95 13.72
C ASN A 450 -3.71 6.47 13.36
N ASN A 451 -2.68 5.61 13.28
CA ASN A 451 -2.91 4.20 12.95
C ASN A 451 -3.40 3.43 14.18
N HIS A 452 -4.31 2.48 13.96
CA HIS A 452 -4.75 1.51 14.98
C HIS A 452 -4.22 0.13 14.61
N VAL A 453 -3.29 -0.38 15.42
CA VAL A 453 -2.64 -1.67 15.21
C VAL A 453 -3.00 -2.59 16.37
N ARG A 454 -3.72 -3.66 16.09
CA ARG A 454 -3.97 -4.78 17.00
C ARG A 454 -3.33 -6.02 16.40
N GLY A 455 -2.05 -6.25 16.68
CA GLY A 455 -1.19 -7.14 15.89
C GLY A 455 -0.39 -8.16 16.70
N THR A 456 0.27 -9.08 16.00
CA THR A 456 1.31 -9.97 16.55
C THR A 456 2.64 -9.24 16.74
N ILE A 457 2.82 -8.11 16.04
CA ILE A 457 3.90 -7.14 16.16
C ILE A 457 3.27 -5.73 16.06
N GLY A 458 3.87 -4.74 16.73
CA GLY A 458 3.41 -3.35 16.72
C GLY A 458 4.08 -2.49 15.63
N LEU A 459 4.75 -1.43 16.06
CA LEU A 459 5.56 -0.55 15.21
C LEU A 459 7.04 -0.98 15.24
N VAL A 460 7.68 -1.01 14.08
CA VAL A 460 9.11 -1.29 13.92
C VAL A 460 9.81 -0.11 13.26
N LEU A 461 10.77 0.49 13.96
CA LEU A 461 11.72 1.45 13.39
C LEU A 461 13.02 0.71 13.11
N ASP A 462 13.40 0.68 11.83
CA ASP A 462 14.45 -0.23 11.35
C ASP A 462 15.86 0.36 11.46
N SER A 463 16.82 -0.55 11.57
CA SER A 463 18.24 -0.26 11.39
C SER A 463 18.55 -0.09 9.91
N GLY A 464 19.67 0.55 9.62
CA GLY A 464 20.30 0.47 8.31
C GLY A 464 21.30 -0.66 8.23
N ASP A 465 21.46 -1.21 7.04
CA ASP A 465 22.46 -2.22 6.67
C ASP A 465 23.11 -1.84 5.32
N ALA A 466 23.76 -2.77 4.62
CA ALA A 466 24.38 -2.50 3.32
C ALA A 466 23.39 -2.20 2.18
N THR A 467 22.10 -2.49 2.39
CA THR A 467 21.00 -2.41 1.41
C THR A 467 19.87 -1.47 1.84
N HIS A 468 19.75 -1.15 3.13
CA HIS A 468 18.62 -0.43 3.71
C HIS A 468 19.07 0.81 4.49
N ARG A 469 18.30 1.90 4.38
CA ARG A 469 18.49 3.10 5.20
C ARG A 469 17.80 2.93 6.56
N PRO A 470 18.44 3.33 7.67
CA PRO A 470 17.78 3.35 8.98
C PRO A 470 16.59 4.32 8.96
N ALA A 471 15.62 4.12 9.86
CA ALA A 471 14.61 5.13 10.12
C ALA A 471 15.27 6.42 10.65
N ARG A 472 15.17 7.55 9.92
CA ARG A 472 15.69 8.85 10.38
C ARG A 472 14.66 9.98 10.27
N ARG A 473 14.65 10.89 11.25
CA ARG A 473 13.77 12.09 11.32
C ARG A 473 12.25 11.83 11.22
N ALA A 474 11.82 10.57 11.35
CA ALA A 474 10.41 10.21 11.25
C ALA A 474 9.57 10.82 12.39
N LEU A 475 8.28 11.02 12.12
CA LEU A 475 7.27 11.51 13.08
C LEU A 475 6.29 10.38 13.39
N VAL A 476 6.47 9.71 14.52
CA VAL A 476 5.67 8.56 14.98
C VAL A 476 4.78 9.02 16.14
N VAL A 477 3.57 9.47 15.82
CA VAL A 477 2.71 10.16 16.81
C VAL A 477 1.25 9.76 16.76
N HIS A 478 0.56 9.83 17.90
CA HIS A 478 -0.88 9.56 17.97
C HIS A 478 -1.30 8.22 17.33
N ASN A 479 -0.50 7.15 17.46
CA ASN A 479 -0.91 5.80 17.08
C ASN A 479 -1.46 5.06 18.32
N THR A 480 -2.43 4.17 18.13
CA THR A 480 -2.87 3.21 19.15
C THR A 480 -2.38 1.83 18.75
N VAL A 481 -1.51 1.23 19.55
CA VAL A 481 -0.85 -0.04 19.25
C VAL A 481 -1.08 -1.00 20.41
N VAL A 482 -1.64 -2.17 20.11
CA VAL A 482 -1.96 -3.23 21.06
C VAL A 482 -1.41 -4.54 20.51
N VAL A 483 -0.35 -5.06 21.12
CA VAL A 483 0.29 -6.30 20.67
C VAL A 483 -0.24 -7.49 21.47
N GLU A 484 -0.70 -8.49 20.72
CA GLU A 484 -1.16 -9.77 21.24
C GLU A 484 0.02 -10.74 21.34
N GLY A 485 0.65 -10.76 22.52
CA GLY A 485 1.81 -11.62 22.82
C GLY A 485 2.96 -10.86 23.49
N ASP A 486 4.14 -11.48 23.51
CA ASP A 486 5.36 -11.00 24.17
C ASP A 486 6.10 -9.88 23.42
N LYS A 487 5.76 -9.66 22.15
CA LYS A 487 6.46 -8.72 21.26
C LYS A 487 6.15 -7.26 21.62
N PRO A 488 7.11 -6.33 21.47
CA PRO A 488 6.91 -4.95 21.86
C PRO A 488 5.96 -4.20 20.92
N ALA A 489 5.21 -3.25 21.48
CA ALA A 489 4.36 -2.33 20.74
C ALA A 489 5.15 -1.30 19.93
N LEU A 490 6.37 -0.97 20.38
CA LEU A 490 7.37 -0.26 19.58
C LEU A 490 8.74 -0.93 19.72
N ASN A 491 9.26 -1.45 18.61
CA ASN A 491 10.61 -1.97 18.49
C ASN A 491 11.47 -0.98 17.70
N VAL A 492 12.51 -0.45 18.32
CA VAL A 492 13.59 0.24 17.59
C VAL A 492 14.74 -0.75 17.45
N ARG A 493 15.05 -1.13 16.21
CA ARG A 493 16.18 -2.01 15.92
C ARG A 493 17.50 -1.23 16.04
N ALA A 494 18.58 -1.96 16.33
CA ALA A 494 19.89 -1.39 16.64
C ALA A 494 21.00 -2.33 16.15
N ASP A 495 20.91 -2.66 14.87
CA ASP A 495 21.84 -3.52 14.15
C ASP A 495 22.98 -2.62 13.60
N THR A 496 23.40 -2.76 12.33
CA THR A 496 24.59 -2.08 11.80
C THR A 496 24.54 -0.55 11.90
N THR A 497 23.45 0.09 11.48
CA THR A 497 23.27 1.55 11.55
C THR A 497 22.02 1.89 12.38
N PRO A 498 22.13 2.46 13.59
CA PRO A 498 20.96 2.80 14.40
C PRO A 498 20.07 3.87 13.77
N ALA A 499 18.77 3.80 14.05
CA ALA A 499 17.82 4.87 13.79
C ALA A 499 18.20 6.18 14.53
N SER A 500 17.89 7.34 13.95
CA SER A 500 18.17 8.65 14.55
C SER A 500 17.09 9.72 14.37
N GLU A 501 17.08 10.73 15.23
CA GLU A 501 16.24 11.95 15.11
C GLU A 501 14.71 11.72 15.08
N VAL A 502 14.23 10.49 15.30
CA VAL A 502 12.80 10.18 15.26
C VAL A 502 12.08 10.80 16.46
N THR A 503 10.92 11.41 16.21
CA THR A 503 10.00 11.85 17.26
C THR A 503 8.98 10.77 17.54
N VAL A 504 8.98 10.23 18.75
CA VAL A 504 8.00 9.24 19.24
C VAL A 504 7.17 9.89 20.36
N ALA A 505 5.93 10.25 20.08
CA ALA A 505 5.14 11.04 21.03
C ALA A 505 3.63 10.80 20.95
N ALA A 506 2.92 10.98 22.07
CA ALA A 506 1.46 10.89 22.12
C ALA A 506 0.86 9.55 21.61
N ASN A 507 1.64 8.47 21.56
CA ASN A 507 1.15 7.14 21.20
C ASN A 507 0.60 6.41 22.44
N ILE A 508 -0.37 5.52 22.24
CA ILE A 508 -0.76 4.51 23.24
C ILE A 508 -0.15 3.18 22.80
N LEU A 509 0.69 2.58 23.64
CA LEU A 509 1.55 1.44 23.32
C LEU A 509 1.36 0.33 24.36
N ILE A 510 0.61 -0.71 24.01
CA ILE A 510 0.24 -1.83 24.90
C ILE A 510 0.86 -3.12 24.35
N SER A 511 1.53 -3.88 25.22
CA SER A 511 1.96 -5.26 24.97
C SER A 511 1.71 -6.09 26.23
N GLN A 512 1.73 -7.43 26.11
CA GLN A 512 1.76 -8.33 27.26
C GLN A 512 3.20 -8.51 27.78
N GLY A 513 4.20 -8.26 26.93
CA GLY A 513 5.59 -8.03 27.31
C GLY A 513 5.93 -6.53 27.40
N LYS A 514 7.22 -6.21 27.25
CA LYS A 514 7.74 -4.82 27.23
C LYS A 514 7.04 -3.99 26.15
N ALA A 515 6.36 -2.90 26.51
CA ALA A 515 5.71 -2.02 25.53
C ALA A 515 6.70 -1.38 24.54
N VAL A 516 7.88 -0.97 25.02
CA VAL A 516 8.95 -0.36 24.21
C VAL A 516 10.23 -1.17 24.32
N ARG A 517 10.90 -1.40 23.19
CA ARG A 517 12.24 -2.00 23.09
C ARG A 517 13.15 -1.09 22.26
N THR A 518 14.28 -0.70 22.82
CA THR A 518 15.26 0.24 22.23
C THR A 518 16.71 -0.16 22.60
N PRO A 519 17.20 -1.33 22.16
CA PRO A 519 18.62 -1.68 22.24
C PRO A 519 19.52 -0.59 21.64
N GLY A 520 20.80 -0.56 22.04
CA GLY A 520 21.80 0.35 21.47
C GLY A 520 21.63 1.85 21.76
N ARG A 521 20.51 2.27 22.37
CA ARG A 521 20.10 3.68 22.61
C ARG A 521 20.02 4.51 21.30
N PRO A 522 18.83 4.67 20.69
CA PRO A 522 18.69 5.36 19.41
C PRO A 522 19.09 6.85 19.50
N LYS A 523 19.73 7.36 18.46
CA LYS A 523 20.44 8.64 18.50
C LYS A 523 19.49 9.82 18.35
N ASN A 524 19.56 10.79 19.26
CA ASN A 524 18.83 12.07 19.18
C ASN A 524 17.29 11.93 19.03
N PHE A 525 16.69 10.82 19.49
CA PHE A 525 15.22 10.66 19.46
C PHE A 525 14.53 11.64 20.41
N THR A 526 13.39 12.19 19.99
CA THR A 526 12.51 13.00 20.85
C THR A 526 11.37 12.13 21.37
N TRP A 527 11.39 11.81 22.67
CA TRP A 527 10.32 11.07 23.34
C TRP A 527 9.49 12.02 24.21
N ARG A 528 8.16 12.01 24.11
CA ARG A 528 7.29 12.80 25.01
C ARG A 528 5.83 12.34 25.04
N GLY A 529 5.25 12.26 26.22
CA GLY A 529 3.80 12.08 26.41
C GLY A 529 3.21 10.80 25.79
N ASN A 530 4.00 9.75 25.59
CA ASN A 530 3.45 8.43 25.26
C ASN A 530 2.78 7.80 26.49
N VAL A 531 1.86 6.87 26.27
CA VAL A 531 1.22 6.08 27.34
C VAL A 531 1.50 4.62 27.06
N VAL A 532 2.27 3.99 27.96
CA VAL A 532 2.63 2.56 27.87
C VAL A 532 1.82 1.75 28.88
N GLY A 533 1.50 0.51 28.50
CA GLY A 533 0.71 -0.43 29.32
C GLY A 533 1.44 -0.95 30.56
N LYS A 534 1.20 -2.21 30.94
CA LYS A 534 1.66 -2.78 32.23
C LYS A 534 3.19 -2.74 32.42
N ASP A 535 3.97 -2.95 31.37
CA ASP A 535 5.43 -2.88 31.38
C ASP A 535 5.90 -1.84 30.36
N ARG A 536 6.53 -0.75 30.84
CA ARG A 536 7.10 0.31 29.98
C ARG A 536 8.25 -0.17 29.10
N GLY A 537 8.91 -1.26 29.48
CA GLY A 537 10.14 -1.72 28.86
C GLY A 537 11.23 -0.65 28.89
N GLU A 538 11.81 -0.35 27.73
CA GLU A 538 12.95 0.55 27.57
C GLU A 538 12.56 2.00 27.21
N LEU A 539 11.28 2.38 27.39
CA LEU A 539 10.82 3.77 27.24
C LEU A 539 11.68 4.71 28.11
N PRO A 540 12.35 5.74 27.56
CA PRO A 540 13.14 6.68 28.34
C PRO A 540 12.30 7.52 29.33
N ASP A 541 12.92 7.96 30.43
CA ASP A 541 12.27 8.86 31.38
C ASP A 541 11.93 10.22 30.74
N GLY A 542 10.79 10.80 31.16
CA GLY A 542 10.15 11.93 30.45
C GLY A 542 9.48 11.55 29.12
N GLY A 543 9.80 10.39 28.54
CA GLY A 543 9.26 9.94 27.26
C GLY A 543 7.77 9.59 27.26
N GLY A 544 7.20 9.36 28.44
CA GLY A 544 5.80 9.00 28.63
C GLY A 544 5.49 8.54 30.05
N VAL A 545 4.30 7.99 30.26
CA VAL A 545 3.83 7.44 31.54
C VAL A 545 3.44 5.97 31.40
N GLN A 546 3.71 5.18 32.45
CA GLN A 546 3.22 3.81 32.56
C GLN A 546 1.85 3.82 33.26
N ALA A 547 0.79 3.51 32.51
CA ALA A 547 -0.58 3.58 33.02
C ALA A 547 -1.50 2.65 32.21
N ASP A 548 -2.55 2.14 32.85
CA ASP A 548 -3.68 1.54 32.12
C ASP A 548 -4.42 2.64 31.32
N PRO A 549 -4.46 2.58 29.98
CA PRO A 549 -5.16 3.56 29.16
C PRO A 549 -6.69 3.40 29.16
N ARG A 550 -7.23 2.37 29.83
CA ARG A 550 -8.68 2.11 30.02
C ARG A 550 -9.47 2.11 28.70
N LEU A 551 -8.85 1.56 27.66
CA LEU A 551 -9.49 1.38 26.36
C LEU A 551 -10.52 0.27 26.43
N LYS A 552 -11.59 0.39 25.63
CA LYS A 552 -12.61 -0.66 25.47
C LYS A 552 -12.74 -1.04 24.00
N ALA A 553 -12.77 -2.34 23.71
CA ALA A 553 -13.06 -2.80 22.35
C ALA A 553 -14.51 -2.47 21.95
N ASP A 554 -14.70 -1.94 20.75
CA ASP A 554 -16.02 -1.84 20.11
C ASP A 554 -16.43 -3.15 19.43
N ALA A 555 -17.59 -3.15 18.77
CA ALA A 555 -18.12 -4.33 18.08
C ALA A 555 -17.29 -4.78 16.85
N ALA A 556 -16.42 -3.90 16.31
CA ALA A 556 -15.47 -4.24 15.26
C ALA A 556 -14.08 -4.65 15.83
N GLY A 557 -13.94 -4.73 17.16
CA GLY A 557 -12.70 -5.08 17.83
C GLY A 557 -11.67 -3.95 17.92
N VAL A 558 -12.06 -2.72 17.62
CA VAL A 558 -11.20 -1.53 17.76
C VAL A 558 -11.16 -1.11 19.22
N PHE A 559 -9.96 -1.02 19.81
CA PHE A 559 -9.79 -0.46 21.15
C PHE A 559 -9.98 1.06 21.14
N ARG A 560 -11.09 1.52 21.71
CA ARG A 560 -11.53 2.92 21.81
C ARG A 560 -11.16 3.58 23.13
N LEU A 561 -10.97 4.89 23.11
CA LEU A 561 -10.93 5.74 24.29
C LEU A 561 -12.28 5.74 25.02
N THR A 562 -12.25 5.85 26.34
CA THR A 562 -13.43 5.98 27.19
C THR A 562 -13.37 7.26 28.02
N ALA A 563 -14.47 7.61 28.70
CA ALA A 563 -14.44 8.68 29.71
C ALA A 563 -13.41 8.38 30.82
N ASP A 564 -13.15 7.10 31.11
CA ASP A 564 -12.14 6.68 32.06
C ASP A 564 -10.70 6.78 31.52
N SER A 565 -10.49 6.68 30.20
CA SER A 565 -9.20 6.99 29.57
C SER A 565 -8.77 8.43 29.83
N LEU A 566 -9.71 9.37 29.92
CA LEU A 566 -9.42 10.78 30.22
C LEU A 566 -9.03 11.04 31.68
N LYS A 567 -9.04 10.01 32.54
CA LYS A 567 -8.47 10.04 33.89
C LYS A 567 -6.96 9.75 33.89
N VAL A 568 -6.35 9.55 32.71
CA VAL A 568 -4.89 9.54 32.51
C VAL A 568 -4.50 10.85 31.83
N ASP A 569 -3.81 11.75 32.53
CA ASP A 569 -3.56 13.11 32.02
C ASP A 569 -2.76 13.14 30.71
N ALA A 570 -1.83 12.20 30.52
CA ALA A 570 -1.09 12.03 29.27
C ALA A 570 -1.97 11.58 28.08
N ILE A 571 -3.14 10.96 28.32
CA ILE A 571 -4.16 10.74 27.30
C ILE A 571 -4.97 12.01 27.10
N LYS A 572 -5.42 12.64 28.18
CA LYS A 572 -6.28 13.84 28.18
C LYS A 572 -5.65 15.05 27.48
N SER A 573 -4.34 15.22 27.62
CA SER A 573 -3.58 16.32 27.02
C SER A 573 -2.23 15.83 26.50
N ALA A 574 -2.22 15.35 25.26
CA ALA A 574 -1.01 14.88 24.62
C ALA A 574 0.04 15.99 24.42
N ALA A 575 1.32 15.61 24.51
CA ALA A 575 2.43 16.49 24.17
C ALA A 575 2.38 16.90 22.68
N GLY A 576 2.75 18.15 22.37
CA GLY A 576 2.64 18.72 21.03
C GLY A 576 3.49 20.00 20.84
N PRO A 577 3.20 20.82 19.82
CA PRO A 577 2.20 20.62 18.77
C PRO A 577 2.66 19.60 17.72
N PHE A 578 1.70 19.06 16.97
CA PHE A 578 1.93 18.31 15.73
C PHE A 578 0.95 18.83 14.66
N PRO A 579 1.38 19.71 13.73
CA PRO A 579 0.47 20.41 12.82
C PRO A 579 -0.13 19.48 11.74
N ALA A 580 0.64 18.51 11.23
CA ALA A 580 0.18 17.56 10.20
C ALA A 580 -1.00 16.69 10.66
N VAL A 581 -1.15 16.43 11.97
CA VAL A 581 -2.19 15.55 12.53
C VAL A 581 -3.50 16.34 12.69
N VAL A 582 -4.11 16.72 11.57
CA VAL A 582 -5.31 17.59 11.52
C VAL A 582 -6.62 16.85 11.82
N THR A 583 -6.70 15.56 11.49
CA THR A 583 -7.83 14.68 11.83
C THR A 583 -7.40 13.55 12.76
N ASP A 584 -8.37 12.80 13.27
CA ASP A 584 -8.18 11.53 13.96
C ASP A 584 -8.53 10.33 13.03
N ILE A 585 -8.34 9.09 13.51
CA ILE A 585 -8.63 7.88 12.72
C ILE A 585 -10.11 7.79 12.27
N ASN A 586 -11.04 8.29 13.08
CA ASN A 586 -12.47 8.30 12.79
C ASN A 586 -12.87 9.42 11.80
N GLY A 587 -11.88 10.19 11.30
CA GLY A 587 -12.04 11.26 10.31
C GLY A 587 -12.33 12.64 10.90
N ARG A 588 -12.54 12.75 12.22
CA ARG A 588 -12.95 14.00 12.89
C ARG A 588 -11.76 14.94 13.04
N LYS A 589 -12.00 16.26 12.99
CA LYS A 589 -10.96 17.28 13.20
C LYS A 589 -10.44 17.21 14.63
N ARG A 590 -9.11 17.13 14.82
CA ARG A 590 -8.53 17.19 16.18
C ARG A 590 -8.62 18.63 16.73
N PRO A 591 -9.08 18.82 17.99
CA PRO A 591 -9.00 20.12 18.67
C PRO A 591 -7.54 20.48 19.03
N THR A 592 -7.33 21.68 19.56
CA THR A 592 -5.99 22.19 19.94
C THR A 592 -5.32 21.32 21.00
N ALA A 593 -6.05 20.97 22.07
CA ALA A 593 -5.64 19.97 23.05
C ALA A 593 -6.00 18.58 22.51
N LYS A 594 -5.00 17.85 22.00
CA LYS A 594 -5.20 16.56 21.32
C LYS A 594 -5.13 15.41 22.33
N HIS A 595 -6.02 14.42 22.20
CA HIS A 595 -5.85 13.16 22.92
C HIS A 595 -4.67 12.32 22.40
N ALA A 596 -4.03 11.54 23.29
CA ALA A 596 -3.06 10.51 22.88
C ALA A 596 -3.76 9.32 22.20
N GLY A 597 -3.03 8.61 21.35
CA GLY A 597 -3.57 7.53 20.53
C GLY A 597 -4.31 8.01 19.27
N ALA A 598 -4.87 7.05 18.54
CA ALA A 598 -5.38 7.21 17.17
C ALA A 598 -6.63 8.08 17.02
N GLU A 599 -7.42 8.22 18.08
CA GLU A 599 -8.70 8.93 18.08
C GLU A 599 -8.77 10.09 19.10
N GLN A 600 -9.81 10.92 18.98
CA GLN A 600 -10.30 11.77 20.06
C GLN A 600 -11.40 11.06 20.84
N TYR A 601 -11.46 11.24 22.17
CA TYR A 601 -12.64 10.84 22.93
C TYR A 601 -13.80 11.82 22.67
N GLU A 602 -14.98 11.26 22.40
CA GLU A 602 -16.27 11.94 22.42
C GLU A 602 -17.29 10.98 23.08
N ALA A 603 -18.30 11.53 23.78
CA ALA A 603 -19.25 10.70 24.54
C ALA A 603 -20.21 9.89 23.65
N ALA A 604 -20.53 10.41 22.47
CA ALA A 604 -21.31 9.75 21.43
C ALA A 604 -20.62 10.01 20.08
N PRO A 605 -19.59 9.22 19.72
CA PRO A 605 -18.73 9.50 18.58
C PRO A 605 -19.43 9.20 17.25
N GLU A 606 -19.49 10.18 16.34
CA GLU A 606 -19.87 9.93 14.95
C GLU A 606 -18.71 9.28 14.19
N LEU A 607 -18.83 7.98 13.90
CA LEU A 607 -17.79 7.20 13.23
C LEU A 607 -17.83 7.40 11.70
N THR A 608 -17.36 8.57 11.22
CA THR A 608 -17.26 8.84 9.76
C THR A 608 -16.23 7.93 9.05
N ARG A 609 -15.40 7.20 9.80
CA ARG A 609 -14.53 6.12 9.34
C ARG A 609 -14.53 4.98 10.36
N ALA A 610 -14.50 3.77 9.85
CA ALA A 610 -14.44 2.51 10.59
C ALA A 610 -13.53 1.52 9.83
N PRO A 611 -13.18 0.36 10.42
CA PRO A 611 -12.64 -0.77 9.68
C PRO A 611 -13.53 -1.11 8.48
N LEU A 612 -12.91 -1.30 7.32
CA LEU A 612 -13.61 -1.59 6.06
C LEU A 612 -14.12 -3.03 6.04
N THR A 613 -15.30 -3.19 5.49
CA THR A 613 -15.93 -4.48 5.19
C THR A 613 -15.91 -4.75 3.68
N THR A 614 -16.35 -5.94 3.26
CA THR A 614 -16.54 -6.26 1.84
C THR A 614 -17.70 -5.49 1.16
N GLU A 615 -18.47 -4.70 1.91
CA GLU A 615 -19.52 -3.82 1.35
C GLU A 615 -18.93 -2.46 0.93
N ASP A 616 -17.89 -2.00 1.62
CA ASP A 616 -17.19 -0.72 1.36
C ASP A 616 -16.26 -0.75 0.14
N VAL A 617 -15.88 -1.96 -0.31
CA VAL A 617 -14.84 -2.18 -1.32
C VAL A 617 -15.27 -3.13 -2.46
N GLY A 618 -14.44 -3.24 -3.48
CA GLY A 618 -14.61 -4.19 -4.57
C GLY A 618 -15.77 -3.84 -5.53
N PRO A 619 -16.06 -4.70 -6.53
CA PRO A 619 -16.85 -4.33 -7.69
C PRO A 619 -18.28 -3.85 -7.43
N SER A 620 -18.85 -4.16 -6.26
CA SER A 620 -20.22 -3.81 -5.87
C SER A 620 -20.33 -2.56 -4.98
N SER A 621 -19.23 -2.09 -4.40
CA SER A 621 -19.20 -0.90 -3.53
C SER A 621 -19.66 0.39 -4.24
N SER A 622 -20.05 1.41 -3.47
CA SER A 622 -20.39 2.74 -4.00
C SER A 622 -19.19 3.41 -4.67
#